data_AF-A0A564Z0I4-F1
#
_entry.id   AF-A0A564Z0I4-F1
#
_cell.length_a   1.000
_cell.length_b   1.000
_cell.length_c   1.000
_cell.angle_alpha   90.00
_cell.angle_beta   90.00
_cell.angle_gamma   90.00
#
_symmetry.space_group_name_H-M   'P 1'
#
loop_
_entity.id
_entity.type
_entity.pdbx_description
1 polymer ?
#
loop_
_entity_poly.entity_id
_entity_poly.type
_entity_poly.pdbx_seq_one_letter_code
_entity_poly.pdbx_strand_id
1 'polypeptide(L)' 'MCTPNKDHIRHILLFLFHKGNTASSAAKTLKDTFGNDVVNEKTCRRRFSAGDFKKDDFGLKDKPRAKNAQL' A
#
# COMPACT_ATOMS: atom_id res chain seq x y z
N MET A 1 -12.75 16.34 4.73
CA MET A 1 -12.20 15.08 4.18
C MET A 1 -11.50 14.35 5.31
N CYS A 2 -11.88 13.10 5.59
CA CYS A 2 -11.20 12.28 6.58
C CYS A 2 -9.89 11.80 5.95
N THR A 3 -8.73 12.21 6.46
CA THR A 3 -7.45 11.65 6.00
C THR A 3 -7.37 10.22 6.52
N PRO A 4 -7.48 9.20 5.65
CA PRO A 4 -7.37 7.83 6.13
C PRO A 4 -5.95 7.61 6.67
N ASN A 5 -5.86 7.06 7.88
CA ASN A 5 -4.57 6.67 8.45
C ASN A 5 -3.85 5.75 7.45
N LYS A 6 -2.54 5.95 7.27
CA LYS A 6 -1.70 5.11 6.41
C LYS A 6 -1.92 3.63 6.70
N ASP A 7 -2.08 3.23 7.96
CA ASP A 7 -2.31 1.83 8.33
C ASP A 7 -3.64 1.31 7.79
N HIS A 8 -4.70 2.10 7.90
CA HIS A 8 -6.01 1.78 7.37
C HIS A 8 -5.96 1.51 5.85
N ILE A 9 -5.18 2.31 5.11
CA ILE A 9 -4.95 2.10 3.68
C ILE A 9 -4.19 0.80 3.39
N ARG A 10 -3.24 0.41 4.25
CA ARG A 10 -2.53 -0.87 4.10
C ARG A 10 -3.48 -2.06 4.28
N HIS A 11 -4.37 -2.01 5.27
CA HIS A 11 -5.37 -3.06 5.49
C HIS A 11 -6.35 -3.17 4.33
N ILE A 12 -6.81 -2.05 3.77
CA ILE A 12 -7.69 -2.09 2.59
C ILE A 12 -6.95 -2.65 1.38
N LEU A 13 -5.69 -2.26 1.14
CA LEU A 13 -4.88 -2.80 0.04
C LEU A 13 -4.69 -4.32 0.16
N LEU A 14 -4.46 -4.82 1.37
CA LEU A 14 -4.36 -6.24 1.66
C LEU A 14 -5.67 -6.97 1.36
N PHE A 15 -6.80 -6.44 1.86
CA PHE A 15 -8.12 -7.00 1.59
C PHE A 15 -8.39 -7.08 0.08
N LEU A 16 -8.08 -6.01 -0.66
CA LEU A 16 -8.27 -5.97 -2.12
C LEU A 16 -7.36 -6.98 -2.84
N PHE A 17 -6.12 -7.17 -2.37
CA PHE A 17 -5.20 -8.17 -2.88
C PHE A 17 -5.74 -9.60 -2.70
N HIS A 18 -6.19 -9.97 -1.50
CA HIS A 18 -6.78 -11.29 -1.24
C HIS A 18 -8.07 -11.53 -2.03
N LYS A 19 -8.84 -10.47 -2.29
CA LYS A 19 -10.02 -10.53 -3.17
C LYS A 19 -9.67 -10.71 -4.66
N GLY A 20 -8.39 -10.73 -5.02
CA GLY A 20 -7.93 -10.92 -6.40
C GLY A 20 -8.01 -9.67 -7.27
N ASN A 21 -8.12 -8.49 -6.68
CA ASN A 21 -8.08 -7.25 -7.46
C ASN A 21 -6.69 -7.04 -8.06
N THR A 22 -6.64 -6.33 -9.18
CA THR A 22 -5.38 -5.79 -9.72
C THR A 22 -4.96 -4.54 -8.95
N ALA A 23 -3.68 -4.20 -9.03
CA ALA A 23 -3.17 -2.95 -8.43
C ALA A 23 -3.88 -1.70 -8.98
N SER A 24 -4.26 -1.71 -10.26
CA SER A 24 -5.02 -0.63 -10.91
C SER A 24 -6.44 -0.51 -10.35
N SER A 25 -7.14 -1.64 -10.19
CA SER A 25 -8.47 -1.68 -9.56
C SER A 25 -8.42 -1.19 -8.11
N ALA A 26 -7.40 -1.62 -7.36
CA ALA A 26 -7.24 -1.21 -5.97
C ALA A 26 -6.95 0.29 -5.84
N ALA A 27 -6.07 0.84 -6.69
CA ALA A 27 -5.79 2.27 -6.73
C ALA A 27 -7.04 3.09 -7.08
N LYS A 28 -7.85 2.62 -8.03
CA LYS A 28 -9.12 3.26 -8.38
C LYS A 28 -10.09 3.24 -7.20
N THR A 29 -10.27 2.08 -6.56
CA THR A 29 -11.15 1.93 -5.39
C THR A 29 -10.78 2.90 -4.27
N LEU A 30 -9.47 3.05 -3.98
CA LEU A 30 -8.99 3.95 -2.95
C LEU A 30 -9.18 5.42 -3.30
N LYS A 31 -9.02 5.79 -4.58
CA LYS A 31 -9.32 7.14 -5.06
C LYS A 31 -10.81 7.46 -4.98
N ASP A 32 -11.67 6.54 -5.40
CA ASP A 32 -13.12 6.72 -5.37
C ASP A 32 -13.65 6.81 -3.92
N THR A 33 -13.00 6.11 -2.98
CA THR A 33 -13.42 6.09 -1.56
C THR A 33 -12.88 7.28 -0.76
N PHE A 34 -11.61 7.64 -0.95
CA PHE A 34 -10.89 8.59 -0.08
C PHE A 34 -10.39 9.85 -0.78
N GLY A 35 -10.53 9.95 -2.11
CA GLY A 35 -10.02 11.06 -2.92
C GLY A 35 -8.67 10.79 -3.58
N ASN A 36 -8.26 11.69 -4.48
CA ASN A 36 -7.15 11.47 -5.40
C ASN A 36 -5.75 11.32 -4.76
N ASP A 37 -5.55 11.82 -3.53
CA ASP A 37 -4.23 11.95 -2.89
C ASP A 37 -3.81 10.78 -1.99
N VAL A 38 -4.58 9.69 -1.97
CA VAL A 38 -4.39 8.62 -0.99
C VAL A 38 -3.28 7.64 -1.37
N VAL A 39 -3.37 7.01 -2.54
CA VAL A 39 -2.31 6.18 -3.10
C VAL A 39 -2.35 6.20 -4.62
N ASN A 40 -1.17 6.16 -5.25
CA ASN A 40 -1.06 5.95 -6.68
C ASN A 40 -0.93 4.45 -7.03
N GLU A 41 -1.19 4.13 -8.29
CA GLU A 41 -1.12 2.77 -8.81
C GLU A 41 0.30 2.16 -8.69
N LYS A 42 1.36 2.96 -8.85
CA LYS A 42 2.75 2.51 -8.71
C LYS A 42 3.02 1.99 -7.29
N THR A 43 2.48 2.64 -6.28
CA THR A 43 2.54 2.20 -4.88
C THR A 43 1.77 0.90 -4.69
N CYS A 44 0.57 0.79 -5.26
CA CYS A 44 -0.23 -0.43 -5.20
C CYS A 44 0.50 -1.63 -5.85
N ARG A 45 1.08 -1.44 -7.05
CA ARG A 45 1.89 -2.46 -7.74
C ARG A 45 3.05 -2.92 -6.88
N ARG A 46 3.86 -1.98 -6.36
CA ARG A 46 5.00 -2.31 -5.50
C ARG A 46 4.59 -3.13 -4.30
N ARG A 47 3.47 -2.78 -3.67
CA ARG A 47 2.92 -3.52 -2.53
C ARG A 47 2.45 -4.92 -2.92
N PHE A 48 1.73 -5.07 -4.03
CA PHE A 48 1.23 -6.37 -4.51
C PHE A 48 2.37 -7.30 -4.96
N SER A 49 3.47 -6.74 -5.44
CA SER A 49 4.67 -7.50 -5.81
C SER A 49 5.60 -7.78 -4.62
N ALA A 50 5.49 -7.01 -3.53
CA ALA A 50 6.32 -7.21 -2.35
C ALA A 50 5.97 -8.52 -1.66
N GLY A 51 7.00 -9.22 -1.18
CA GLY A 51 6.82 -10.43 -0.38
C GLY A 51 6.06 -10.18 0.93
N ASP A 52 5.99 -8.92 1.39
CA ASP A 52 5.32 -8.53 2.62
C ASP A 52 3.82 -8.91 2.61
N PHE A 53 3.10 -8.73 1.48
CA PHE A 53 1.71 -9.19 1.35
C PHE A 53 1.57 -10.70 1.15
N LYS A 54 2.62 -11.39 0.67
CA LYS A 54 2.62 -12.85 0.55
C LYS A 54 2.97 -13.55 1.87
N LYS A 55 3.70 -12.87 2.76
CA LYS A 55 4.15 -13.38 4.06
C LYS A 55 3.22 -13.01 5.20
N ASP A 56 2.14 -12.27 4.93
CA ASP A 56 1.32 -11.65 5.97
C ASP A 56 2.16 -10.75 6.91
N ASP A 57 3.34 -10.31 6.44
CA ASP A 57 4.30 -9.54 7.22
C ASP A 57 3.88 -8.06 7.15
N PHE A 58 2.97 -7.70 8.05
CA PHE A 58 2.42 -6.35 8.14
C PHE A 58 3.24 -5.38 8.96
N GLY A 59 4.47 -5.75 9.36
CA GLY A 59 5.37 -4.93 10.17
C GLY A 59 5.23 -3.44 9.83
N LEU A 60 4.48 -2.72 10.67
CA LEU A 60 3.82 -1.45 10.33
C LEU A 60 4.82 -0.30 10.09
N LYS A 61 6.08 -0.51 10.45
CA LYS A 61 7.13 0.49 10.31
C LYS A 61 7.74 0.40 8.92
N ASP A 62 7.90 1.55 8.29
CA ASP A 62 8.80 1.62 7.14
C ASP A 62 10.14 1.02 7.57
N LYS A 63 10.63 0.03 6.80
CA LYS A 63 11.97 -0.51 7.02
C LYS A 63 12.94 0.68 7.04
N PRO A 64 13.93 0.71 7.95
CA PRO A 64 14.92 1.77 7.98
C PRO A 64 15.46 1.98 6.57
N ARG A 65 15.31 3.18 6.02
CA ARG A 65 15.98 3.51 4.76
C ARG A 65 17.46 3.43 5.08
N ALA A 66 18.15 2.44 4.52
CA ALA A 66 19.60 2.39 4.59
C ALA A 66 20.09 3.74 4.04
N LYS A 67 20.58 4.60 4.94
CA LYS A 67 21.38 5.74 4.52
C LYS A 67 22.66 5.09 4.04
N ASN A 68 22.91 5.14 2.74
CA ASN A 68 24.24 4.86 2.21
C ASN A 68 25.16 5.90 2.83
N ALA A 69 25.75 5.59 3.97
CA ALA A 69 26.90 6.32 4.49
C ALA A 69 28.04 5.98 3.53
N GLN A 70 28.33 6.90 2.62
CA GLN A 70 29.61 6.91 1.92
C GLN A 70 30.68 7.26 2.97
N LEU A 71 31.58 6.32 3.21
CA LEU A 71 32.90 6.51 3.79
C LEU A 71 33.91 6.22 2.69
#